data_AF-A0A3D2MVC6-F1
#
_entry.id   AF-A0A3D2MVC6-F1
#
_cell.length_a   1.000
_cell.length_b   1.000
_cell.length_c   1.000
_cell.angle_alpha   90.00
_cell.angle_beta   90.00
_cell.angle_gamma   90.00
#
_symmetry.space_group_name_H-M   'P 1'
#
loop_
_entity.id
_entity.type
_entity.pdbx_description
1 polymer ?
#
loop_
_entity_poly.entity_id
_entity_poly.type
_entity_poly.pdbx_seq_one_letter_code
_entity_poly.pdbx_strand_id
1 'polypeptide(L)'
;SAIREKLAHYCCEAAEDDDMRGDTESAGRLATEALNWCDDAVWPQIILARLDHKGDKAQEAYDRLMRLAQAAPDRLPEFIQDLLVVSDEIDRRDDVTDLLSALLEQTQDPQMRVIAAEEYIARGQRVRALDVIKQGLLTQPSPKLLRQAIELLGEDVVSPEVIAGAQRLASRQSAYLCGVCGFHGPSFYWQCPGCKSWDTLHRPKQ
;
A
#
# COMPACT_ATOMS: atom_id res chain seq x y z
N SER A 1 23.72 -6.67 1.74
CA SER A 1 24.37 -7.92 1.26
C SER A 1 23.31 -8.99 1.35
N ALA A 2 23.23 -9.88 0.36
CA ALA A 2 22.11 -10.84 0.25
C ALA A 2 21.87 -11.70 1.51
N ILE A 3 22.90 -11.89 2.35
CA ILE A 3 22.77 -12.58 3.65
C ILE A 3 22.07 -11.68 4.68
N ARG A 4 22.48 -10.42 4.82
CA ARG A 4 21.85 -9.46 5.75
C ARG A 4 20.38 -9.23 5.40
N GLU A 5 20.05 -9.09 4.11
CA GLU A 5 18.66 -8.95 3.64
C GLU A 5 17.81 -10.17 4.04
N LYS A 6 18.32 -11.39 3.83
CA LYS A 6 17.61 -12.61 4.27
C LYS A 6 17.44 -12.67 5.79
N LEU A 7 18.45 -12.27 6.57
CA LEU A 7 18.34 -12.22 8.03
C LEU A 7 17.28 -11.21 8.47
N ALA A 8 17.22 -10.03 7.86
CA ALA A 8 16.17 -9.05 8.11
C ALA A 8 14.77 -9.64 7.85
N HIS A 9 14.60 -10.38 6.74
CA HIS A 9 13.36 -11.06 6.44
C HIS A 9 12.98 -12.14 7.47
N TYR A 10 13.92 -13.00 7.87
CA TYR A 10 13.64 -14.01 8.90
C TYR A 10 13.27 -13.38 10.25
N CYS A 11 13.94 -12.27 10.62
CA CYS A 11 13.58 -11.52 11.82
C CYS A 11 12.15 -10.97 11.75
N CYS A 12 11.75 -10.44 10.59
CA CYS A 12 10.38 -9.98 10.38
C CYS A 12 9.36 -11.13 10.42
N GLU A 13 9.74 -12.35 10.01
CA GLU A 13 8.84 -13.52 9.96
C GLU A 13 8.53 -13.95 11.38
N ALA A 14 9.59 -14.06 12.18
CA ALA A 14 9.49 -14.32 13.60
C ALA A 14 8.73 -13.19 14.34
N ALA A 15 8.93 -11.92 13.95
CA ALA A 15 8.23 -10.80 14.56
C ALA A 15 6.71 -10.84 14.31
N GLU A 16 6.28 -11.13 13.08
CA GLU A 16 4.87 -11.32 12.74
C GLU A 16 4.26 -12.50 13.51
N ASP A 17 4.98 -13.62 13.58
CA ASP A 17 4.60 -14.80 14.34
C ASP A 17 4.39 -14.51 15.84
N ASP A 18 5.28 -13.74 16.45
CA ASP A 18 5.20 -13.35 17.86
C ASP A 18 4.07 -12.33 18.09
N ASP A 19 3.88 -11.37 17.19
CA ASP A 19 2.77 -10.41 17.24
C ASP A 19 1.41 -11.14 17.15
N MET A 20 1.31 -12.15 16.28
CA MET A 20 0.11 -13.00 16.17
C MET A 20 -0.18 -13.80 17.45
N ARG A 21 0.86 -14.14 18.23
CA ARG A 21 0.73 -14.80 19.54
C ARG A 21 0.46 -13.80 20.68
N GLY A 22 0.50 -12.50 20.41
CA GLY A 22 0.33 -11.42 21.38
C GLY A 22 1.61 -11.01 22.11
N ASP A 23 2.77 -11.57 21.75
CA ASP A 23 4.07 -11.20 22.32
C ASP A 23 4.65 -9.98 21.60
N THR A 24 4.04 -8.82 21.86
CA THR A 24 4.41 -7.55 21.24
C THR A 24 5.84 -7.09 21.60
N GLU A 25 6.36 -7.47 22.77
CA GLU A 25 7.71 -7.16 23.18
C GLU A 25 8.74 -7.95 22.35
N SER A 26 8.55 -9.26 22.21
CA SER A 26 9.42 -10.09 21.35
C SER A 26 9.34 -9.65 19.89
N ALA A 27 8.13 -9.39 19.39
CA ALA A 27 7.92 -8.88 18.04
C ALA A 27 8.69 -7.57 17.79
N GLY A 28 8.63 -6.63 18.74
CA GLY A 28 9.34 -5.36 18.65
C GLY A 28 10.87 -5.52 18.64
N ARG A 29 11.40 -6.41 19.48
CA ARG A 29 12.84 -6.73 19.49
C ARG A 29 13.29 -7.32 18.16
N LEU A 30 12.53 -8.27 17.59
CA LEU A 30 12.84 -8.91 16.33
C LEU A 30 12.75 -7.95 15.13
N ALA A 31 11.72 -7.09 15.09
CA ALA A 31 11.60 -6.08 14.04
C ALA A 31 12.73 -5.02 14.13
N THR A 32 13.15 -4.65 15.33
CA THR A 32 14.32 -3.78 15.53
C THR A 32 15.61 -4.47 15.09
N GLU A 33 15.78 -5.76 15.40
CA GLU A 33 16.92 -6.54 14.94
C GLU A 33 16.96 -6.65 13.41
N ALA A 34 15.81 -6.76 12.74
CA ALA A 34 15.76 -6.73 11.29
C ALA A 34 16.33 -5.42 10.70
N LEU A 35 16.08 -4.28 11.35
CA LEU A 35 16.68 -2.99 10.96
C LEU A 35 18.20 -2.94 11.20
N ASN A 36 18.72 -3.64 12.22
CA ASN A 36 20.18 -3.78 12.40
C ASN A 36 20.84 -4.55 11.25
N TRP A 37 20.09 -5.40 10.55
CA TRP A 37 20.56 -6.08 9.35
C TRP A 37 20.36 -5.23 8.08
N CYS A 38 19.28 -4.47 8.01
CA CYS A 38 18.92 -3.69 6.83
C CYS A 38 18.15 -2.42 7.24
N ASP A 39 18.87 -1.31 7.38
CA ASP A 39 18.37 -0.05 7.93
C ASP A 39 17.20 0.54 7.12
N ASP A 40 17.14 0.28 5.81
CA ASP A 40 16.13 0.74 4.85
C ASP A 40 15.03 -0.30 4.56
N ALA A 41 14.99 -1.41 5.30
CA ALA A 41 13.97 -2.43 5.11
C ALA A 41 12.58 -1.91 5.50
N VAL A 42 11.64 -2.04 4.55
CA VAL A 42 10.27 -1.52 4.65
C VAL A 42 9.42 -2.29 5.66
N TRP A 43 9.44 -3.63 5.59
CA TRP A 43 8.59 -4.49 6.43
C TRP A 43 8.78 -4.33 7.94
N PRO A 44 10.02 -4.30 8.48
CA PRO A 44 10.19 -4.07 9.90
C PRO A 44 9.68 -2.71 10.36
N GLN A 45 9.72 -1.67 9.50
CA GLN A 45 9.14 -0.38 9.83
C GLN A 45 7.61 -0.46 9.93
N ILE A 46 6.95 -1.21 9.05
CA ILE A 46 5.49 -1.44 9.10
C ILE A 46 5.11 -2.20 10.39
N ILE A 47 5.86 -3.27 10.72
CA ILE A 47 5.66 -4.04 11.95
C ILE A 47 5.81 -3.13 13.17
N LEU A 48 6.89 -2.36 13.25
CA LEU A 48 7.12 -1.45 14.37
C LEU A 48 6.04 -0.37 14.48
N ALA A 49 5.55 0.20 13.37
CA ALA A 49 4.45 1.16 13.41
C ALA A 49 3.17 0.54 14.00
N ARG A 50 2.84 -0.69 13.59
CA ARG A 50 1.68 -1.42 14.11
C ARG A 50 1.82 -1.73 15.61
N LEU A 51 3.01 -2.11 16.06
CA LEU A 51 3.31 -2.35 17.47
C LEU A 51 3.27 -1.05 18.30
N ASP A 52 3.81 0.04 17.76
CA ASP A 52 3.74 1.37 18.36
C ASP A 52 2.26 1.77 18.55
N HIS A 53 1.43 1.60 17.51
CA HIS A 53 -0.01 1.89 17.59
C HIS A 53 -0.74 1.01 18.63
N LYS A 54 -0.49 -0.30 18.66
CA LYS A 54 -1.02 -1.22 19.69
C LYS A 54 -0.60 -0.84 21.12
N GLY A 55 0.53 -0.15 21.27
CA GLY A 55 1.06 0.33 22.54
C GLY A 55 0.65 1.76 22.90
N ASP A 56 -0.43 2.29 22.30
CA ASP A 56 -0.94 3.65 22.49
C ASP A 56 0.05 4.77 22.06
N LYS A 57 0.98 4.45 21.15
CA LYS A 57 1.98 5.39 20.61
C LYS A 57 1.63 5.79 19.17
N ALA A 58 0.43 6.34 18.99
CA ALA A 58 -0.09 6.71 17.67
C ALA A 58 0.79 7.75 16.95
N GLN A 59 1.38 8.70 17.70
CA GLN A 59 2.28 9.72 17.13
C GLN A 59 3.56 9.08 16.54
N GLU A 60 4.18 8.15 17.26
CA GLU A 60 5.39 7.46 16.80
C GLU A 60 5.11 6.56 15.59
N ALA A 61 3.95 5.87 15.60
CA ALA A 61 3.48 5.09 14.46
C ALA A 61 3.29 5.97 13.22
N TYR A 62 2.60 7.11 13.37
CA TYR A 62 2.40 8.10 12.31
C TYR A 62 3.72 8.62 11.75
N ASP A 63 4.64 9.10 12.61
CA ASP A 63 5.93 9.66 12.20
C ASP A 63 6.79 8.61 11.46
N ARG A 64 6.66 7.34 11.82
CA ARG A 64 7.33 6.24 11.13
C ARG A 64 6.72 5.99 9.74
N LEU A 65 5.40 5.86 9.65
CA LEU A 65 4.71 5.59 8.39
C LEU A 65 4.80 6.75 7.40
N MET A 66 4.75 8.00 7.87
CA MET A 66 4.94 9.19 7.03
C MET A 66 6.34 9.24 6.41
N ARG A 67 7.39 8.98 7.21
CA ARG A 67 8.77 8.90 6.70
C ARG A 67 8.92 7.75 5.70
N LEU A 68 8.31 6.60 5.99
CA LEU A 68 8.34 5.45 5.10
C LEU A 68 7.64 5.74 3.77
N ALA A 69 6.51 6.45 3.79
CA ALA A 69 5.78 6.84 2.58
C ALA A 69 6.59 7.78 1.67
N GLN A 70 7.41 8.65 2.25
CA GLN A 70 8.31 9.51 1.50
C GLN A 70 9.52 8.75 0.96
N ALA A 71 10.10 7.83 1.74
CA ALA A 71 11.29 7.08 1.36
C ALA A 71 11.00 5.96 0.35
N ALA A 72 9.83 5.32 0.45
CA ALA A 72 9.43 4.17 -0.36
C ALA A 72 7.97 4.31 -0.85
N PRO A 73 7.65 5.31 -1.69
CA PRO A 73 6.27 5.59 -2.12
C PRO A 73 5.61 4.43 -2.86
N ASP A 74 6.39 3.62 -3.60
CA ASP A 74 5.88 2.41 -4.28
C ASP A 74 5.35 1.35 -3.30
N ARG A 75 5.72 1.43 -2.02
CA ARG A 75 5.27 0.55 -0.93
C ARG A 75 4.14 1.17 -0.10
N LEU A 76 3.81 2.44 -0.28
CA LEU A 76 2.69 3.10 0.42
C LEU A 76 1.39 2.28 0.41
N PRO A 77 0.99 1.65 -0.71
CA PRO A 77 -0.24 0.87 -0.72
C PRO A 77 -0.28 -0.30 0.28
N GLU A 78 0.86 -0.77 0.77
CA GLU A 78 0.93 -1.87 1.75
C GLU A 78 0.58 -1.43 3.17
N PHE A 79 0.72 -0.13 3.48
CA PHE A 79 0.53 0.41 4.84
C PHE A 79 -0.32 1.68 4.89
N ILE A 80 -0.89 2.11 3.75
CA ILE A 80 -1.71 3.32 3.71
C ILE A 80 -2.87 3.24 4.69
N GLN A 81 -3.53 2.10 4.83
CA GLN A 81 -4.65 1.97 5.76
C GLN A 81 -4.22 2.21 7.21
N ASP A 82 -3.06 1.68 7.62
CA ASP A 82 -2.50 1.92 8.95
C ASP A 82 -2.15 3.41 9.13
N LEU A 83 -1.53 4.03 8.11
CA LEU A 83 -1.21 5.47 8.13
C LEU A 83 -2.47 6.33 8.27
N LEU A 84 -3.51 5.98 7.52
CA LEU A 84 -4.81 6.64 7.57
C LEU A 84 -5.40 6.52 8.99
N VAL A 85 -5.47 5.32 9.57
CA VAL A 85 -5.98 5.11 10.93
C VAL A 85 -5.22 5.97 11.96
N VAL A 86 -3.89 5.86 12.01
CA VAL A 86 -3.12 6.60 13.02
C VAL A 86 -3.18 8.11 12.79
N SER A 87 -3.23 8.58 11.54
CA SER A 87 -3.34 10.01 11.22
C SER A 87 -4.70 10.61 11.62
N ASP A 88 -5.77 9.83 11.61
CA ASP A 88 -7.09 10.27 12.07
C ASP A 88 -7.11 10.41 13.60
N GLU A 89 -6.54 9.44 14.31
CA GLU A 89 -6.46 9.45 15.78
C GLU A 89 -5.71 10.66 16.35
N ILE A 90 -4.70 11.15 15.64
CA ILE A 90 -3.89 12.31 16.06
C ILE A 90 -4.25 13.63 15.35
N ASP A 91 -5.35 13.66 14.59
CA ASP A 91 -5.82 14.84 13.84
C ASP A 91 -4.78 15.41 12.84
N ARG A 92 -4.10 14.50 12.12
CA ARG A 92 -3.09 14.80 11.08
C ARG A 92 -3.45 14.27 9.70
N ARG A 93 -4.74 14.02 9.46
CA ARG A 93 -5.23 13.46 8.19
C ARG A 93 -4.97 14.37 6.98
N ASP A 94 -4.93 15.68 7.19
CA ASP A 94 -4.61 16.65 6.12
C ASP A 94 -3.20 16.49 5.58
N ASP A 95 -2.21 16.20 6.44
CA ASP A 95 -0.82 15.94 6.01
C ASP A 95 -0.74 14.73 5.07
N VAL A 96 -1.54 13.70 5.30
CA VAL A 96 -1.60 12.50 4.44
C VAL A 96 -2.21 12.88 3.08
N THR A 97 -3.22 13.74 3.08
CA THR A 97 -3.83 14.26 1.84
C THR A 97 -2.82 15.07 1.03
N ASP A 98 -2.01 15.92 1.69
CA ASP A 98 -0.96 16.70 1.05
C ASP A 98 0.17 15.83 0.51
N LEU A 99 0.59 14.81 1.27
CA LEU A 99 1.55 13.80 0.83
C LEU A 99 1.06 13.10 -0.45
N LEU A 100 -0.19 12.63 -0.47
CA LEU A 100 -0.78 11.96 -1.64
C LEU A 100 -0.80 12.91 -2.84
N SER A 101 -1.17 14.17 -2.65
CA SER A 101 -1.14 15.18 -3.72
C SER A 101 0.28 15.36 -4.28
N ALA A 102 1.29 15.46 -3.42
CA ALA A 102 2.69 15.60 -3.83
C ALA A 102 3.22 14.35 -4.56
N LEU A 103 2.83 13.15 -4.12
CA LEU A 103 3.21 11.90 -4.78
C LEU A 103 2.60 11.79 -6.19
N LEU A 104 1.36 12.25 -6.39
CA LEU A 104 0.70 12.26 -7.70
C LEU A 104 1.41 13.14 -8.75
N GLU A 105 2.20 14.13 -8.32
CA GLU A 105 3.03 14.93 -9.22
C GLU A 105 4.29 14.19 -9.68
N GLN A 106 4.73 13.20 -8.90
CA GLN A 106 5.97 12.47 -9.09
C GLN A 106 5.78 11.09 -9.75
N THR A 107 4.56 10.53 -9.67
CA THR A 107 4.25 9.21 -10.23
C THR A 107 3.01 9.21 -11.11
N GLN A 108 3.03 8.33 -12.11
CA GLN A 108 1.86 8.00 -12.95
C GLN A 108 1.19 6.69 -12.52
N ASP A 109 1.65 6.06 -11.43
CA ASP A 109 1.12 4.78 -10.94
C ASP A 109 -0.42 4.84 -10.77
N PRO A 110 -1.17 4.02 -11.52
CA PRO A 110 -2.62 3.92 -11.38
C PRO A 110 -3.08 3.59 -9.96
N GLN A 111 -2.32 2.79 -9.20
CA GLN A 111 -2.66 2.45 -7.81
C GLN A 111 -2.58 3.67 -6.89
N MET A 112 -1.57 4.51 -7.06
CA MET A 112 -1.42 5.75 -6.28
C MET A 112 -2.60 6.70 -6.52
N ARG A 113 -3.06 6.79 -7.77
CA ARG A 113 -4.26 7.57 -8.15
C ARG A 113 -5.54 7.04 -7.51
N VAL A 114 -5.71 5.71 -7.44
CA VAL A 114 -6.86 5.10 -6.76
C VAL A 114 -6.83 5.42 -5.27
N ILE A 115 -5.68 5.25 -4.61
CA ILE A 115 -5.52 5.57 -3.18
C ILE A 115 -5.86 7.04 -2.89
N ALA A 116 -5.32 7.97 -3.68
CA ALA A 116 -5.63 9.37 -3.52
C ALA A 116 -7.11 9.69 -3.78
N ALA A 117 -7.72 9.06 -4.78
CA ALA A 117 -9.15 9.23 -5.05
C ALA A 117 -10.04 8.71 -3.92
N GLU A 118 -9.71 7.55 -3.33
CA GLU A 118 -10.39 6.99 -2.17
C GLU A 118 -10.31 7.94 -0.97
N GLU A 119 -9.14 8.51 -0.69
CA GLU A 119 -8.97 9.50 0.37
C GLU A 119 -9.77 10.78 0.09
N TYR A 120 -9.71 11.32 -1.13
CA TYR A 120 -10.51 12.49 -1.50
C TYR A 120 -12.02 12.23 -1.35
N ILE A 121 -12.51 11.02 -1.66
CA ILE A 121 -13.91 10.65 -1.44
C ILE A 121 -14.22 10.67 0.07
N ALA A 122 -13.37 10.07 0.90
CA ALA A 122 -13.54 10.06 2.35
C ALA A 122 -13.58 11.49 2.95
N ARG A 123 -12.84 12.43 2.35
CA ARG A 123 -12.82 13.86 2.69
C ARG A 123 -13.96 14.68 2.03
N GLY A 124 -14.91 14.03 1.34
CA GLY A 124 -16.02 14.71 0.65
C GLY A 124 -15.63 15.45 -0.65
N GLN A 125 -14.40 15.29 -1.13
CA GLN A 125 -13.84 15.94 -2.31
C GLN A 125 -14.06 15.13 -3.59
N ARG A 126 -15.32 14.73 -3.87
CA ARG A 126 -15.67 13.84 -4.99
C ARG A 126 -15.20 14.36 -6.36
N VAL A 127 -15.25 15.67 -6.58
CA VAL A 127 -14.79 16.30 -7.84
C VAL A 127 -13.29 16.06 -8.03
N ARG A 128 -12.48 16.33 -6.99
CA ARG A 128 -11.03 16.10 -7.00
C ARG A 128 -10.68 14.62 -7.21
N ALA A 129 -11.43 13.72 -6.57
CA ALA A 129 -11.28 12.28 -6.79
C ALA A 129 -11.49 11.90 -8.26
N LEU A 130 -12.58 12.39 -8.87
CA LEU A 130 -12.88 12.12 -10.28
C LEU A 130 -11.82 12.71 -11.22
N ASP A 131 -11.31 13.90 -10.94
CA ASP A 131 -10.28 14.54 -11.77
C ASP A 131 -8.97 13.75 -11.76
N VAL A 132 -8.53 13.26 -10.59
CA VAL A 132 -7.32 12.43 -10.47
C VAL A 132 -7.45 11.12 -11.23
N ILE A 133 -8.64 10.50 -11.21
CA ILE A 133 -8.91 9.28 -11.97
C ILE A 133 -8.96 9.56 -13.48
N LYS A 134 -9.62 10.64 -13.91
CA LYS A 134 -9.66 11.06 -15.32
C LYS A 134 -8.27 11.33 -15.88
N GLN A 135 -7.44 12.06 -15.13
CA GLN A 135 -6.05 12.29 -15.51
C GLN A 135 -5.29 10.97 -15.66
N GLY A 136 -5.46 10.05 -14.71
CA GLY A 136 -4.87 8.71 -14.80
C GLY A 136 -5.30 7.95 -16.05
N LEU A 137 -6.60 7.96 -16.37
CA LEU A 137 -7.11 7.33 -17.59
C LEU A 137 -6.54 7.94 -18.87
N LEU A 138 -6.21 9.24 -18.87
CA LEU A 138 -5.58 9.91 -20.00
C LEU A 138 -4.09 9.61 -20.12
N THR A 139 -3.37 9.52 -18.99
CA THR A 139 -1.90 9.36 -18.99
C THR A 139 -1.46 7.90 -19.00
N GLN A 140 -2.09 7.06 -18.17
CA GLN A 140 -1.77 5.64 -18.02
C GLN A 140 -3.06 4.85 -17.76
N PRO A 141 -3.87 4.59 -18.81
CA PRO A 141 -5.12 3.86 -18.68
C PRO A 141 -4.91 2.49 -18.05
N SER A 142 -5.69 2.18 -17.02
CA SER A 142 -5.64 0.86 -16.39
C SER A 142 -7.04 0.38 -16.02
N PRO A 143 -7.24 -0.94 -15.88
CA PRO A 143 -8.56 -1.46 -15.53
C PRO A 143 -9.00 -1.03 -14.11
N LYS A 144 -8.05 -0.80 -13.20
CA LYS A 144 -8.34 -0.25 -11.85
C LYS A 144 -8.89 1.17 -11.92
N LEU A 145 -8.28 2.03 -12.73
CA LEU A 145 -8.78 3.41 -12.92
C LEU A 145 -10.14 3.42 -13.61
N LEU A 146 -10.35 2.51 -14.58
CA LEU A 146 -11.65 2.39 -15.25
C LEU A 146 -12.74 1.97 -14.26
N ARG A 147 -12.48 0.99 -13.40
CA ARG A 147 -13.39 0.59 -12.34
C ARG A 147 -13.72 1.77 -11.41
N GLN A 148 -12.70 2.49 -10.94
CA GLN A 148 -12.90 3.64 -10.06
C GLN A 148 -13.72 4.76 -10.74
N ALA A 149 -13.48 5.00 -12.03
CA ALA A 149 -14.23 6.01 -12.79
C ALA A 149 -15.72 5.65 -12.90
N ILE A 150 -16.04 4.38 -13.14
CA ILE A 150 -17.42 3.88 -13.20
C ILE A 150 -18.12 4.09 -11.86
N GLU A 151 -17.47 3.71 -10.76
CA GLU A 151 -18.01 3.90 -9.39
C GLU A 151 -18.23 5.40 -9.07
N LEU A 152 -17.35 6.28 -9.55
CA LEU A 152 -17.46 7.73 -9.36
C LEU A 152 -18.47 8.43 -10.26
N LEU A 153 -18.73 7.91 -11.47
CA LEU A 153 -19.70 8.51 -12.39
C LEU A 153 -21.14 8.06 -12.10
N GLY A 154 -21.32 6.92 -11.42
CA GLY A 154 -22.63 6.37 -11.10
C GLY A 154 -23.33 5.72 -12.31
N GLU A 155 -24.41 4.99 -12.05
CA GLU A 155 -25.15 4.21 -13.06
C GLU A 155 -25.98 5.07 -14.02
N ASP A 156 -26.22 6.35 -13.71
CA ASP A 156 -27.12 7.21 -14.49
C ASP A 156 -26.53 7.71 -15.83
N VAL A 157 -25.24 7.49 -16.08
CA VAL A 157 -24.51 8.08 -17.23
C VAL A 157 -24.23 7.07 -18.33
N VAL A 158 -24.27 5.76 -18.04
CA VAL A 158 -23.85 4.68 -18.96
C VAL A 158 -24.77 3.48 -18.79
N SER A 159 -25.10 2.76 -19.88
CA SER A 159 -26.00 1.61 -19.78
C SER A 159 -25.45 0.55 -18.81
N PRO A 160 -26.30 -0.12 -18.01
CA PRO A 160 -25.86 -1.12 -17.04
C PRO A 160 -25.01 -2.24 -17.65
N GLU A 161 -25.26 -2.61 -18.91
CA GLU A 161 -24.52 -3.63 -19.64
C GLU A 161 -23.08 -3.21 -19.96
N VAL A 162 -22.88 -1.93 -20.32
CA VAL A 162 -21.54 -1.37 -20.59
C VAL A 162 -20.75 -1.27 -19.28
N ILE A 163 -21.40 -0.83 -18.20
CA ILE A 163 -20.82 -0.83 -16.84
C ILE A 163 -20.37 -2.24 -16.45
N ALA A 164 -21.28 -3.23 -16.55
CA ALA A 164 -20.98 -4.61 -16.21
C ALA A 164 -19.88 -5.22 -17.11
N GLY A 165 -19.87 -4.90 -18.39
CA GLY A 165 -18.82 -5.32 -19.33
C GLY A 165 -17.45 -4.76 -18.96
N ALA A 166 -17.37 -3.46 -18.65
CA ALA A 166 -16.13 -2.81 -18.24
C ALA A 166 -15.63 -3.34 -16.88
N GLN A 167 -16.52 -3.57 -15.91
CA GLN A 167 -16.17 -4.20 -14.63
C GLN A 167 -15.61 -5.62 -14.81
N ARG A 168 -16.18 -6.43 -15.72
CA ARG A 168 -15.67 -7.77 -16.04
C ARG A 168 -14.30 -7.75 -16.72
N LEU A 169 -14.02 -6.73 -17.53
CA LEU A 169 -12.68 -6.52 -18.09
C LEU A 169 -11.69 -6.09 -17.00
N ALA A 170 -12.15 -5.30 -16.03
CA ALA A 170 -11.33 -4.83 -14.92
C ALA A 170 -11.02 -5.86 -13.85
N SER A 171 -11.82 -6.93 -13.72
CA SER A 171 -11.66 -7.91 -12.64
C SER A 171 -10.62 -9.01 -12.89
N ARG A 172 -9.94 -9.04 -14.05
CA ARG A 172 -9.14 -10.20 -14.51
C ARG A 172 -7.64 -10.17 -14.19
N GLN A 173 -7.18 -9.43 -13.18
CA GLN A 173 -5.73 -9.26 -12.97
C GLN A 173 -5.30 -9.51 -11.54
N SER A 174 -4.30 -10.38 -11.40
CA SER A 174 -3.56 -10.56 -10.15
C SER A 174 -2.84 -9.26 -9.80
N ALA A 175 -2.96 -8.80 -8.56
CA ALA A 175 -2.41 -7.53 -8.13
C ALA A 175 -0.88 -7.52 -8.13
N TYR A 176 -0.24 -8.69 -7.98
CA TYR A 176 1.21 -8.84 -7.91
C TYR A 176 1.75 -9.94 -8.81
N LEU A 177 2.96 -9.69 -9.30
CA LEU A 177 3.78 -10.58 -10.11
C LEU A 177 5.14 -10.78 -9.42
N CYS A 178 5.60 -12.02 -9.33
CA CYS A 178 6.97 -12.33 -8.93
C CYS A 178 7.94 -12.14 -10.10
N GLY A 179 8.94 -11.27 -9.94
CA GLY A 179 9.97 -11.01 -10.96
C GLY A 179 10.97 -12.15 -11.18
N VAL A 180 10.97 -13.19 -10.33
CA VAL A 180 11.88 -14.34 -10.43
C VAL A 180 11.21 -15.53 -11.11
N CYS A 181 10.00 -15.91 -10.69
CA CYS A 181 9.36 -17.14 -11.14
C CYS A 181 8.01 -16.94 -11.85
N GLY A 182 7.54 -15.70 -11.99
CA GLY A 182 6.26 -15.40 -12.64
C GLY A 182 5.03 -15.82 -11.84
N PHE A 183 5.16 -16.11 -10.54
CA PHE A 183 4.00 -16.33 -9.66
C PHE A 183 3.09 -15.09 -9.65
N HIS A 184 1.78 -15.32 -9.68
CA HIS A 184 0.76 -14.28 -9.64
C HIS A 184 -0.06 -14.42 -8.35
N GLY A 185 -0.23 -13.32 -7.61
CA GLY A 185 -0.95 -13.30 -6.34
C GLY A 185 -2.00 -12.18 -6.28
N PRO A 186 -3.12 -12.40 -5.55
CA PRO A 186 -4.11 -11.34 -5.29
C PRO A 186 -3.62 -10.32 -4.25
N SER A 187 -2.67 -10.70 -3.40
CA SER A 187 -2.10 -9.89 -2.32
C SER A 187 -0.59 -9.86 -2.40
N PHE A 188 0.03 -8.91 -1.70
CA PHE A 188 1.48 -8.92 -1.56
C PHE A 188 1.91 -10.11 -0.70
N TYR A 189 2.88 -10.85 -1.20
CA TYR A 189 3.61 -11.84 -0.42
C TYR A 189 5.06 -11.43 -0.40
N TRP A 190 5.52 -11.09 0.78
CA TRP A 190 6.91 -10.76 1.03
C TRP A 190 7.87 -11.91 0.73
N GLN A 191 7.49 -13.15 1.06
CA GLN A 191 8.10 -14.37 0.52
C GLN A 191 7.21 -14.94 -0.58
N CYS A 192 7.75 -15.06 -1.80
CA CYS A 192 7.01 -15.60 -2.93
C CYS A 192 6.57 -17.06 -2.70
N PRO A 193 5.27 -17.39 -2.80
CA PRO A 193 4.79 -18.77 -2.64
C PRO A 193 5.38 -19.76 -3.65
N GLY A 194 5.67 -19.30 -4.88
CA GLY A 194 6.19 -20.14 -5.96
C GLY A 194 7.68 -20.48 -5.85
N CYS A 195 8.54 -19.48 -5.63
CA CYS A 195 10.00 -19.68 -5.63
C CYS A 195 10.69 -19.46 -4.28
N LYS A 196 9.93 -19.08 -3.25
CA LYS A 196 10.43 -18.80 -1.89
C LYS A 196 11.48 -17.69 -1.80
N SER A 197 11.62 -16.89 -2.86
CA SER A 197 12.45 -15.69 -2.85
C SER A 197 11.73 -14.54 -2.14
N TRP A 198 12.50 -13.66 -1.52
CA TRP A 198 12.02 -12.54 -0.72
C TRP A 198 12.00 -11.25 -1.53
N ASP A 199 10.99 -10.40 -1.28
CA ASP A 199 10.80 -9.09 -1.90
C ASP A 199 10.81 -9.07 -3.44
N THR A 200 10.51 -10.21 -4.06
CA THR A 200 10.46 -10.35 -5.53
C THR A 200 9.12 -9.97 -6.13
N LEU A 201 8.08 -9.80 -5.31
CA LEU A 201 6.75 -9.43 -5.78
C LEU A 201 6.67 -7.92 -6.00
N HIS A 202 6.15 -7.54 -7.17
CA HIS A 202 5.89 -6.16 -7.54
C HIS A 202 4.51 -6.08 -8.20
N ARG A 203 3.94 -4.88 -8.20
CA ARG A 203 2.76 -4.60 -9.03
C ARG A 203 3.25 -4.43 -10.47
N PRO A 204 2.82 -5.27 -11.42
CA PRO A 204 3.16 -5.03 -12.82
C PRO A 204 2.59 -3.66 -13.22
N LYS A 205 3.42 -2.83 -13.84
CA LYS A 205 2.98 -1.58 -14.49
C LYS A 205 2.14 -2.00 -15.70
N GLN A 206 0.83 -2.01 -15.54
CA GLN A 206 -0.12 -2.26 -16.62
C GLN A 206 -0.68 -0.94 -17.12
#